data_AF-A0A1B8P1H5-F1
#
_entry.id   AF-A0A1B8P1H5-F1
#
_cell.length_a   1.000
_cell.length_b   1.000
_cell.length_c   1.000
_cell.angle_alpha   90.00
_cell.angle_beta   90.00
_cell.angle_gamma   90.00
#
_symmetry.space_group_name_H-M   'P 1'
#
loop_
_entity.id
_entity.type
_entity.pdbx_description
1 polymer ?
#
loop_
_entity_poly.entity_id
_entity_poly.type
_entity_poly.pdbx_seq_one_letter_code
_entity_poly.pdbx_strand_id
1 'polypeptide(L)'
;MLQRSSTHVVKSDSLMEEVLGPLYSEEAVCKGISHDKADLIFASIPYKLLPSFQKPAFDTIRERDAEFYRKLEKAGFLLDFGEDGSGLFLKYLRRGSGYYIDVGACDLVANGDIKLRGGVGIERINPRSVTLTDGSELPADLIVYATGYGSMNGWAARIISQEVADKVGKCWGLGSDTAKDPGPWEGELRNMWKPTQQEALWFHGGNLHQSRHYSKYLALQLKARMEGIPTPVYGLQEVHHLA
;
A
#
# COMPACT_ATOMS: atom_id res chain seq x y z
N MET A 1 -6.86 -18.07 11.95
CA MET A 1 -6.07 -16.91 11.46
C MET A 1 -5.55 -16.12 12.66
N LEU A 2 -4.27 -15.77 12.66
CA LEU A 2 -3.68 -14.85 13.64
C LEU A 2 -3.62 -13.44 13.04
N GLN A 3 -4.16 -12.45 13.75
CA GLN A 3 -4.08 -11.04 13.36
C GLN A 3 -3.23 -10.26 14.37
N ARG A 4 -2.06 -9.79 13.91
CA ARG A 4 -1.10 -9.08 14.76
C ARG A 4 -1.34 -7.59 14.88
N SER A 5 -2.04 -6.98 13.93
CA SER A 5 -2.32 -5.55 13.89
C SER A 5 -3.64 -5.29 13.18
N SER A 6 -4.20 -4.09 13.38
CA SER A 6 -5.36 -3.66 12.60
C SER A 6 -5.07 -3.68 11.10
N THR A 7 -6.13 -3.84 10.32
CA THR A 7 -6.07 -3.68 8.86
C THR A 7 -7.26 -2.86 8.40
N HIS A 8 -7.09 -2.13 7.31
CA HIS A 8 -8.22 -1.54 6.63
C HIS A 8 -8.81 -2.55 5.65
N VAL A 9 -10.09 -2.88 5.83
CA VAL A 9 -10.81 -3.79 4.95
C VAL A 9 -11.79 -2.97 4.12
N VAL A 10 -11.89 -3.29 2.83
CA VAL A 10 -12.92 -2.76 1.94
C VAL A 10 -13.43 -3.89 1.05
N LYS A 11 -14.75 -3.97 0.83
CA LYS A 11 -15.30 -4.94 -0.12
C LYS A 11 -14.94 -4.54 -1.55
N SER A 12 -14.64 -5.53 -2.39
CA SER A 12 -14.30 -5.30 -3.80
C SER A 12 -15.37 -4.46 -4.52
N ASP A 13 -16.64 -4.83 -4.38
CA ASP A 13 -17.75 -4.15 -5.06
C ASP A 13 -17.85 -2.67 -4.66
N SER A 14 -17.84 -2.38 -3.35
CA SER A 14 -17.89 -1.01 -2.83
C SER A 14 -16.66 -0.18 -3.25
N LEU A 15 -15.48 -0.80 -3.29
CA LEU A 15 -14.27 -0.13 -3.79
C LEU A 15 -14.37 0.17 -5.29
N MET A 16 -14.88 -0.79 -6.08
CA MET A 16 -15.05 -0.61 -7.53
C MET A 16 -16.06 0.49 -7.83
N GLU A 17 -17.15 0.59 -7.08
CA GLU A 17 -18.21 1.57 -7.34
C GLU A 17 -17.81 2.97 -6.87
N GLU A 18 -17.41 3.11 -5.60
CA GLU A 18 -17.26 4.43 -4.97
C GLU A 18 -15.89 5.09 -5.23
N VAL A 19 -14.83 4.29 -5.43
CA VAL A 19 -13.45 4.80 -5.52
C VAL A 19 -12.89 4.71 -6.93
N LEU A 20 -12.99 3.54 -7.57
CA LEU A 20 -12.41 3.34 -8.90
C LEU A 20 -13.40 3.66 -10.03
N GLY A 21 -14.69 3.47 -9.80
CA GLY A 21 -15.77 3.55 -10.79
C GLY A 21 -15.80 4.84 -11.60
N PRO A 22 -15.60 6.02 -10.99
CA PRO A 22 -15.58 7.30 -11.73
C PRO A 22 -14.51 7.38 -12.82
N LEU A 23 -13.43 6.60 -12.73
CA LEU A 23 -12.29 6.65 -13.66
C LEU A 23 -12.02 5.34 -14.40
N TYR A 24 -12.32 4.19 -13.78
CA TYR A 24 -11.94 2.86 -14.24
C TYR A 24 -13.15 1.93 -14.28
N SER A 25 -14.14 2.27 -15.09
CA SER A 25 -15.36 1.48 -15.32
C SER A 25 -15.84 1.54 -16.77
N GLU A 26 -16.72 0.62 -17.16
CA GLU A 26 -17.42 0.68 -18.44
C GLU A 26 -18.23 1.98 -18.61
N GLU A 27 -18.81 2.51 -17.53
CA GLU A 27 -19.51 3.80 -17.56
C GLU A 27 -18.54 4.95 -17.86
N ALA A 28 -17.35 4.94 -17.27
CA ALA A 28 -16.31 5.93 -17.55
C ALA A 28 -15.89 5.87 -19.04
N VAL A 29 -15.71 4.66 -19.59
CA VAL A 29 -15.41 4.46 -21.01
C VAL A 29 -16.54 5.00 -21.90
N CYS A 30 -17.80 4.71 -21.59
CA CYS A 30 -18.96 5.26 -22.29
C CYS A 30 -19.04 6.78 -22.24
N LYS A 31 -18.52 7.40 -21.16
CA LYS A 31 -18.39 8.87 -21.02
C LYS A 31 -17.15 9.45 -21.71
N GLY A 32 -16.36 8.64 -22.44
CA GLY A 32 -15.17 9.08 -23.15
C GLY A 32 -13.93 9.25 -22.26
N ILE A 33 -13.91 8.61 -21.09
CA ILE A 33 -12.75 8.53 -20.21
C ILE A 33 -12.03 7.21 -20.53
N SER A 34 -11.05 7.26 -21.44
CA SER A 34 -10.15 6.13 -21.67
C SER A 34 -9.22 5.93 -20.48
N HIS A 35 -8.57 4.77 -20.40
CA HIS A 35 -7.59 4.52 -19.33
C HIS A 35 -6.43 5.53 -19.33
N ASP A 36 -6.00 6.05 -20.49
CA ASP A 36 -4.95 7.08 -20.55
C ASP A 36 -5.44 8.41 -19.95
N LYS A 37 -6.71 8.77 -20.21
CA LYS A 37 -7.34 9.95 -19.61
C LYS A 37 -7.53 9.77 -18.11
N ALA A 38 -7.98 8.60 -17.67
CA ALA A 38 -8.15 8.25 -16.27
C ALA A 38 -6.82 8.32 -15.49
N ASP A 39 -5.77 7.71 -16.04
CA ASP A 39 -4.43 7.73 -15.45
C ASP A 39 -3.90 9.18 -15.32
N LEU A 40 -4.12 10.02 -16.35
CA LEU A 40 -3.71 11.43 -16.33
C LEU A 40 -4.54 12.27 -15.33
N ILE A 41 -5.86 12.08 -15.29
CA ILE A 41 -6.73 12.75 -14.30
C ILE A 41 -6.26 12.41 -12.90
N PHE A 42 -6.02 11.13 -12.62
CA PHE A 42 -5.59 10.69 -11.30
C PHE A 42 -4.21 11.25 -10.94
N ALA A 43 -3.25 11.19 -11.86
CA ALA A 43 -1.91 11.75 -11.67
C ALA A 43 -1.89 13.29 -11.53
N SER A 44 -2.95 13.98 -11.97
CA SER A 44 -3.05 15.44 -11.82
C SER A 44 -3.43 15.89 -10.41
N ILE A 45 -3.84 14.98 -9.53
CA ILE A 45 -4.24 15.30 -8.15
C ILE A 45 -2.98 15.37 -7.27
N PRO A 46 -2.65 16.53 -6.67
CA PRO A 46 -1.52 16.63 -5.76
C PRO A 46 -1.71 15.70 -4.56
N TYR A 47 -0.69 14.89 -4.22
CA TYR A 47 -0.78 13.93 -3.12
C TYR A 47 -1.12 14.58 -1.76
N LYS A 48 -0.82 15.88 -1.57
CA LYS A 48 -1.17 16.62 -0.36
C LYS A 48 -2.69 16.85 -0.21
N LEU A 49 -3.42 16.90 -1.32
CA LEU A 49 -4.89 17.07 -1.36
C LEU A 49 -5.61 15.72 -1.42
N LEU A 50 -4.91 14.65 -1.75
CA LEU A 50 -5.53 13.34 -1.95
C LEU A 50 -6.25 12.77 -0.71
N PRO A 51 -5.78 12.97 0.55
CA PRO A 51 -6.52 12.50 1.72
C PRO A 51 -7.94 13.09 1.82
N SER A 52 -8.08 14.40 1.63
CA SER A 52 -9.40 15.06 1.68
C SER A 52 -10.25 14.73 0.46
N PHE A 53 -9.63 14.46 -0.69
CA PHE A 53 -10.33 14.01 -1.89
C PHE A 53 -10.91 12.59 -1.76
N GLN A 54 -10.18 11.68 -1.09
CA GLN A 54 -10.58 10.27 -0.94
C GLN A 54 -11.56 10.04 0.23
N LYS A 55 -11.45 10.85 1.28
CA LYS A 55 -12.27 10.68 2.51
C LYS A 55 -13.78 10.56 2.25
N PRO A 56 -14.42 11.39 1.40
CA PRO A 56 -15.86 11.28 1.16
C PRO A 56 -16.28 9.90 0.63
N ALA A 57 -15.53 9.34 -0.33
CA ALA A 57 -15.83 8.02 -0.88
C ALA A 57 -15.72 6.92 0.19
N PHE A 58 -14.70 6.98 1.05
CA PHE A 58 -14.54 6.01 2.14
C PHE A 58 -15.55 6.19 3.27
N ASP A 59 -16.03 7.42 3.52
CA ASP A 59 -17.15 7.66 4.44
C ASP A 59 -18.44 7.03 3.90
N THR A 60 -18.74 7.19 2.59
CA THR A 60 -19.87 6.51 1.92
C THR A 60 -19.76 4.99 2.01
N ILE A 61 -18.59 4.43 1.72
CA ILE A 61 -18.34 2.98 1.88
C ILE A 61 -18.60 2.54 3.33
N ARG A 62 -18.13 3.30 4.31
CA ARG A 62 -18.29 2.95 5.72
C ARG A 62 -19.76 2.90 6.13
N GLU A 63 -20.56 3.84 5.65
CA GLU A 63 -22.01 3.86 5.88
C GLU A 63 -22.71 2.70 5.18
N ARG A 64 -22.42 2.51 3.88
CA ARG A 64 -22.98 1.42 3.06
C ARG A 64 -22.70 0.04 3.63
N ASP A 65 -21.46 -0.21 4.06
CA ASP A 65 -21.00 -1.50 4.54
C ASP A 65 -20.99 -1.59 6.09
N ALA A 66 -21.75 -0.73 6.79
CA ALA A 66 -21.76 -0.68 8.25
C ALA A 66 -22.13 -2.01 8.93
N GLU A 67 -23.04 -2.79 8.35
CA GLU A 67 -23.37 -4.13 8.88
C GLU A 67 -22.20 -5.11 8.73
N PHE A 68 -21.50 -5.06 7.60
CA PHE A 68 -20.31 -5.89 7.34
C PHE A 68 -19.21 -5.62 8.38
N TYR A 69 -18.89 -4.35 8.63
CA TYR A 69 -17.89 -3.98 9.63
C TYR A 69 -18.31 -4.42 11.05
N ARG A 70 -19.58 -4.20 11.44
CA ARG A 70 -20.09 -4.66 12.75
C ARG A 70 -19.96 -6.18 12.94
N LYS A 71 -20.23 -6.97 11.90
CA LYS A 71 -20.08 -8.43 11.96
C LYS A 71 -18.62 -8.85 12.13
N LEU A 72 -17.70 -8.19 11.42
CA LEU A 72 -16.27 -8.42 11.56
C LEU A 72 -15.74 -8.04 12.96
N GLU A 73 -16.11 -6.88 13.47
CA GLU A 73 -15.74 -6.45 14.83
C GLU A 73 -16.27 -7.41 15.89
N LYS A 74 -17.51 -7.89 15.73
CA LYS A 74 -18.10 -8.92 16.61
C LYS A 74 -17.32 -10.24 16.58
N ALA A 75 -16.76 -10.61 15.44
CA ALA A 75 -15.87 -11.76 15.30
C ALA A 75 -14.45 -11.51 15.85
N GLY A 76 -14.16 -10.30 16.35
CA GLY A 76 -12.88 -9.90 16.92
C GLY A 76 -11.87 -9.36 15.90
N PHE A 77 -12.31 -9.02 14.68
CA PHE A 77 -11.44 -8.46 13.64
C PHE A 77 -10.99 -7.06 14.03
N LEU A 78 -9.68 -6.84 14.06
CA LEU A 78 -9.09 -5.53 14.32
C LEU A 78 -9.14 -4.70 13.03
N LEU A 79 -10.12 -3.80 12.94
CA LEU A 79 -10.30 -2.92 11.81
C LEU A 79 -9.68 -1.54 12.07
N ASP A 80 -9.28 -0.87 11.00
CA ASP A 80 -9.02 0.57 10.99
C ASP A 80 -9.46 1.19 9.64
N PHE A 81 -9.53 2.51 9.58
CA PHE A 81 -9.99 3.24 8.39
C PHE A 81 -8.91 4.14 7.76
N GLY A 82 -7.64 3.83 8.05
CA GLY A 82 -6.52 4.76 7.84
C GLY A 82 -6.43 5.80 8.95
N GLU A 83 -5.23 6.35 9.16
CA GLU A 83 -4.91 7.23 10.30
C GLU A 83 -5.77 8.50 10.34
N ASP A 84 -6.17 9.01 9.18
CA ASP A 84 -7.01 10.18 8.97
C ASP A 84 -8.38 9.85 8.32
N GLY A 85 -8.74 8.56 8.25
CA GLY A 85 -9.97 8.11 7.62
C GLY A 85 -9.95 8.16 6.08
N SER A 86 -8.80 8.34 5.46
CA SER A 86 -8.66 8.39 3.99
C SER A 86 -8.62 7.02 3.30
N GLY A 87 -8.79 5.94 4.07
CA GLY A 87 -9.02 4.59 3.56
C GLY A 87 -7.83 3.95 2.86
N LEU A 88 -8.15 2.99 1.99
CA LEU A 88 -7.19 2.08 1.36
C LEU A 88 -6.10 2.83 0.59
N PHE A 89 -6.49 3.81 -0.22
CA PHE A 89 -5.58 4.39 -1.21
C PHE A 89 -4.42 5.14 -0.56
N LEU A 90 -4.68 5.89 0.51
CA LEU A 90 -3.64 6.59 1.25
C LEU A 90 -2.79 5.64 2.11
N LYS A 91 -3.36 4.56 2.67
CA LYS A 91 -2.53 3.50 3.30
C LYS A 91 -1.59 2.88 2.28
N TYR A 92 -2.07 2.62 1.07
CA TYR A 92 -1.24 2.13 -0.01
C TYR A 92 -0.08 3.10 -0.31
N LEU A 93 -0.34 4.39 -0.54
CA LEU A 93 0.72 5.35 -0.87
C LEU A 93 1.70 5.60 0.28
N ARG A 94 1.22 5.74 1.51
CA ARG A 94 2.06 6.07 2.68
C ARG A 94 2.99 4.93 3.06
N ARG A 95 2.55 3.68 2.93
CA ARG A 95 3.29 2.54 3.49
C ARG A 95 3.26 1.23 2.70
N GLY A 96 2.48 1.14 1.62
CA GLY A 96 2.43 -0.03 0.75
C GLY A 96 1.83 -1.29 1.40
N SER A 97 1.15 -1.15 2.54
CA SER A 97 0.68 -2.28 3.34
C SER A 97 -0.51 -1.93 4.24
N GLY A 98 -1.07 -2.95 4.91
CA GLY A 98 -2.07 -2.76 5.98
C GLY A 98 -3.49 -2.53 5.46
N TYR A 99 -3.78 -2.97 4.24
CA TYR A 99 -5.13 -2.98 3.69
C TYR A 99 -5.43 -4.35 3.08
N TYR A 100 -6.71 -4.65 2.96
CA TYR A 100 -7.23 -5.89 2.38
C TYR A 100 -8.49 -5.56 1.56
N ILE A 101 -8.52 -6.00 0.31
CA ILE A 101 -9.70 -5.92 -0.55
C ILE A 101 -10.41 -7.26 -0.42
N ASP A 102 -11.57 -7.27 0.22
CA ASP A 102 -12.32 -8.49 0.45
C ASP A 102 -13.14 -8.90 -0.78
N VAL A 103 -13.03 -10.19 -1.10
CA VAL A 103 -13.79 -10.87 -2.16
C VAL A 103 -14.61 -12.04 -1.58
N GLY A 104 -14.86 -12.06 -0.27
CA GLY A 104 -15.74 -13.03 0.40
C GLY A 104 -15.13 -13.76 1.61
N ALA A 105 -13.82 -13.65 1.87
CA ALA A 105 -13.21 -14.35 3.01
C ALA A 105 -13.60 -13.72 4.36
N CYS A 106 -13.89 -12.41 4.37
CA CYS A 106 -14.38 -11.74 5.57
C CYS A 106 -15.72 -12.29 6.05
N ASP A 107 -16.60 -12.75 5.16
CA ASP A 107 -17.87 -13.37 5.55
C ASP A 107 -17.63 -14.69 6.30
N LEU A 108 -16.64 -15.48 5.88
CA LEU A 108 -16.23 -16.71 6.58
C LEU A 108 -15.67 -16.40 7.98
N VAL A 109 -14.96 -15.29 8.15
CA VAL A 109 -14.50 -14.85 9.48
C VAL A 109 -15.68 -14.37 10.33
N ALA A 110 -16.56 -13.56 9.76
CA ALA A 110 -17.76 -13.04 10.43
C ALA A 110 -18.72 -14.15 10.90
N ASN A 111 -18.85 -15.22 10.11
CA ASN A 111 -19.68 -16.39 10.43
C ASN A 111 -18.99 -17.35 11.42
N GLY A 112 -17.70 -17.19 11.67
CA GLY A 112 -16.92 -18.05 12.58
C GLY A 112 -16.34 -19.31 11.93
N ASP A 113 -16.54 -19.51 10.63
CA ASP A 113 -15.94 -20.61 9.85
C ASP A 113 -14.41 -20.49 9.83
N ILE A 114 -13.90 -19.26 9.74
CA ILE A 114 -12.49 -18.94 9.96
C ILE A 114 -12.34 -18.34 11.36
N LYS A 115 -11.81 -19.13 12.29
CA LYS A 115 -11.49 -18.65 13.63
C LYS A 115 -10.41 -17.58 13.58
N LEU A 116 -10.65 -16.47 14.26
CA LEU A 116 -9.71 -15.36 14.39
C LEU A 116 -9.14 -15.29 15.81
N ARG A 117 -7.83 -15.01 15.91
CA ARG A 117 -7.17 -14.66 17.16
C ARG A 117 -6.35 -13.38 16.95
N GLY A 118 -6.77 -12.30 17.59
CA GLY A 118 -6.14 -10.99 17.53
C GLY A 118 -5.38 -10.63 18.80
N GLY A 119 -4.56 -9.58 18.76
CA GLY A 119 -3.93 -8.98 19.94
C GLY A 119 -2.79 -9.79 20.56
N VAL A 120 -2.37 -10.87 19.92
CA VAL A 120 -1.30 -11.77 20.39
C VAL A 120 -0.28 -12.01 19.29
N GLY A 121 0.98 -12.18 19.69
CA GLY A 121 2.07 -12.58 18.80
C GLY A 121 2.32 -14.08 18.82
N ILE A 122 3.23 -14.52 17.96
CA ILE A 122 3.81 -15.87 18.01
C ILE A 122 5.06 -15.79 18.90
N GLU A 123 5.12 -16.62 19.94
CA GLU A 123 6.31 -16.77 20.79
C GLU A 123 7.20 -17.89 20.27
N ARG A 124 6.61 -19.06 19.99
CA ARG A 124 7.35 -20.25 19.55
C ARG A 124 6.53 -21.12 18.62
N ILE A 125 7.18 -21.67 17.60
CA ILE A 125 6.61 -22.75 16.79
C ILE A 125 7.10 -24.08 17.36
N ASN A 126 6.16 -24.94 17.70
CA ASN A 126 6.40 -26.29 18.21
C ASN A 126 6.13 -27.32 17.10
N PRO A 127 6.51 -28.59 17.28
CA PRO A 127 6.32 -29.62 16.26
C PRO A 127 4.87 -29.80 15.76
N ARG A 128 3.85 -29.49 16.58
CA ARG A 128 2.42 -29.69 16.25
C ARG A 128 1.53 -28.53 16.72
N SER A 129 2.12 -27.39 17.04
CA SER A 129 1.39 -26.25 17.60
C SER A 129 2.19 -24.95 17.52
N VAL A 130 1.54 -23.84 17.88
CA VAL A 130 2.15 -22.52 18.03
C VAL A 130 1.84 -21.98 19.42
N THR A 131 2.87 -21.69 20.21
CA THR A 131 2.75 -20.95 21.46
C THR A 131 2.66 -19.46 21.16
N LEU A 132 1.62 -18.82 21.69
CA LEU A 132 1.37 -17.40 21.55
C LEU A 132 1.93 -16.62 22.75
N THR A 133 2.13 -15.32 22.58
CA THR A 133 2.72 -14.45 23.61
C THR A 133 1.86 -14.28 24.88
N ASP A 134 0.60 -14.73 24.87
CA ASP A 134 -0.27 -14.78 26.05
C ASP A 134 -0.13 -16.12 26.82
N GLY A 135 0.82 -16.98 26.41
CA GLY A 135 1.03 -18.31 26.94
C GLY A 135 0.06 -19.38 26.41
N SER A 136 -0.94 -19.00 25.60
CA SER A 136 -1.85 -19.97 24.99
C SER A 136 -1.18 -20.74 23.85
N GLU A 137 -1.68 -21.94 23.57
CA GLU A 137 -1.13 -22.82 22.54
C GLU A 137 -2.22 -23.18 21.52
N LEU A 138 -1.89 -23.03 20.24
CA LEU A 138 -2.78 -23.37 19.13
C LEU A 138 -2.26 -24.62 18.41
N PRO A 139 -2.99 -25.74 18.44
CA PRO A 139 -2.66 -26.90 17.61
C PRO A 139 -2.66 -26.53 16.13
N ALA A 140 -1.66 -27.01 15.39
CA ALA A 140 -1.53 -26.75 13.96
C ALA A 140 -0.85 -27.94 13.25
N ASP A 141 -1.52 -28.46 12.23
CA ASP A 141 -0.94 -29.43 11.29
C ASP A 141 -0.19 -28.74 10.14
N LEU A 142 -0.55 -27.49 9.82
CA LEU A 142 0.06 -26.67 8.78
C LEU A 142 0.12 -25.21 9.24
N ILE A 143 1.26 -24.56 8.97
CA ILE A 143 1.44 -23.12 9.19
C ILE A 143 1.71 -22.46 7.85
N VAL A 144 0.86 -21.50 7.49
CA VAL A 144 1.01 -20.69 6.27
C VAL A 144 1.48 -19.29 6.64
N TYR A 145 2.64 -18.89 6.14
CA TYR A 145 3.22 -17.57 6.35
C TYR A 145 2.65 -16.57 5.35
N ALA A 146 1.48 -16.00 5.67
CA ALA A 146 0.88 -14.89 4.93
C ALA A 146 1.36 -13.53 5.48
N THR A 147 2.66 -13.38 5.74
CA THR A 147 3.23 -12.23 6.48
C THR A 147 3.61 -11.04 5.60
N GLY A 148 3.21 -11.04 4.32
CA GLY A 148 3.51 -9.97 3.38
C GLY A 148 4.95 -10.01 2.85
N TYR A 149 5.38 -8.88 2.27
CA TYR A 149 6.66 -8.72 1.59
C TYR A 149 7.56 -7.72 2.31
N GLY A 150 8.89 -7.86 2.14
CA GLY A 150 9.87 -6.88 2.59
C GLY A 150 9.89 -5.60 1.73
N SER A 151 10.60 -4.58 2.20
CA SER A 151 10.75 -3.31 1.47
C SER A 151 11.67 -3.45 0.24
N MET A 152 11.50 -2.55 -0.73
CA MET A 152 12.41 -2.45 -1.89
C MET A 152 13.86 -2.15 -1.47
N ASN A 153 14.05 -1.35 -0.41
CA ASN A 153 15.37 -1.11 0.20
C ASN A 153 16.03 -2.40 0.69
N GLY A 154 15.27 -3.26 1.36
CA GLY A 154 15.79 -4.56 1.82
C GLY A 154 16.24 -5.44 0.65
N TRP A 155 15.57 -5.35 -0.50
CA TRP A 155 16.01 -6.02 -1.72
C TRP A 155 17.27 -5.39 -2.32
N ALA A 156 17.38 -4.06 -2.35
CA ALA A 156 18.60 -3.39 -2.79
C ALA A 156 19.82 -3.81 -1.94
N ALA A 157 19.64 -3.92 -0.62
CA ALA A 157 20.69 -4.36 0.31
C ALA A 157 21.18 -5.79 0.00
N ARG A 158 20.23 -6.70 -0.29
CA ARG A 158 20.51 -8.12 -0.53
C ARG A 158 21.07 -8.41 -1.92
N ILE A 159 20.63 -7.66 -2.94
CA ILE A 159 20.99 -7.92 -4.35
C ILE A 159 22.23 -7.13 -4.75
N ILE A 160 22.41 -5.92 -4.22
CA ILE A 160 23.49 -4.99 -4.60
C ILE A 160 24.48 -4.85 -3.44
N SER A 161 24.14 -4.08 -2.42
CA SER A 161 24.91 -3.94 -1.17
C SER A 161 24.13 -3.10 -0.16
N GLN A 162 24.47 -3.24 1.13
CA GLN A 162 23.92 -2.38 2.19
C GLN A 162 24.24 -0.90 1.92
N GLU A 163 25.47 -0.59 1.48
CA GLU A 163 25.89 0.77 1.12
C GLU A 163 24.98 1.39 0.04
N VAL A 164 24.60 0.63 -0.98
CA VAL A 164 23.68 1.13 -2.03
C VAL A 164 22.28 1.35 -1.47
N ALA A 165 21.77 0.45 -0.62
CA ALA A 165 20.46 0.62 0.01
C ALA A 165 20.40 1.88 0.89
N ASP A 166 21.47 2.11 1.66
CA ASP A 166 21.67 3.26 2.52
C ASP A 166 21.81 4.54 1.69
N LYS A 167 22.53 4.48 0.57
CA LYS A 167 22.68 5.62 -0.34
C LYS A 167 21.37 6.00 -1.01
N VAL A 168 20.56 5.04 -1.47
CA VAL A 168 19.27 5.32 -2.14
C VAL A 168 18.29 5.99 -1.20
N GLY A 169 18.22 5.53 0.06
CA GLY A 169 17.19 6.00 0.97
C GLY A 169 15.84 5.30 0.78
N LYS A 170 14.91 5.53 1.72
CA LYS A 170 13.58 4.90 1.74
C LYS A 170 12.92 4.94 0.35
N CYS A 171 12.48 3.80 -0.14
CA CYS A 171 11.64 3.66 -1.33
C CYS A 171 10.19 3.53 -0.86
N TRP A 172 9.27 4.22 -1.54
CA TRP A 172 7.86 4.29 -1.19
C TRP A 172 7.54 5.14 0.07
N GLY A 173 6.30 5.63 0.14
CA GLY A 173 5.86 6.61 1.14
C GLY A 173 6.02 8.05 0.66
N LEU A 174 5.27 8.95 1.27
CA LEU A 174 5.18 10.37 0.90
C LEU A 174 5.81 11.29 1.96
N GLY A 175 6.06 10.75 3.16
CA GLY A 175 6.47 11.54 4.31
C GLY A 175 5.35 12.32 4.94
N SER A 176 4.21 11.65 5.11
CA SER A 176 2.98 12.28 5.58
C SER A 176 2.94 12.51 7.10
N ASP A 177 4.04 12.30 7.83
CA ASP A 177 4.09 12.32 9.30
C ASP A 177 3.04 11.41 9.97
N THR A 178 2.72 10.30 9.30
CA THR A 178 1.87 9.25 9.87
C THR A 178 2.73 8.20 10.56
N ALA A 179 2.16 7.40 11.46
CA ALA A 179 2.90 6.44 12.30
C ALA A 179 3.82 5.49 11.52
N LYS A 180 3.54 5.26 10.23
CA LYS A 180 4.25 4.33 9.36
C LYS A 180 4.72 4.96 8.05
N ASP A 181 4.62 6.28 7.97
CA ASP A 181 5.22 7.12 6.95
C ASP A 181 5.72 8.42 7.58
N PRO A 182 6.80 8.34 8.40
CA PRO A 182 7.38 9.53 8.99
C PRO A 182 7.87 10.49 7.90
N GLY A 183 7.86 11.78 8.20
CA GLY A 183 8.37 12.83 7.34
C GLY A 183 9.88 12.72 7.05
N PRO A 184 10.43 13.72 6.35
CA PRO A 184 9.74 14.92 5.85
C PRO A 184 8.86 14.63 4.64
N TRP A 185 7.89 15.53 4.38
CA TRP A 185 7.01 15.49 3.21
C TRP A 185 7.76 15.69 1.90
N GLU A 186 7.55 14.79 0.94
CA GLU A 186 8.32 14.72 -0.31
C GLU A 186 7.57 15.23 -1.53
N GLY A 187 6.26 15.44 -1.40
CA GLY A 187 5.38 15.80 -2.52
C GLY A 187 5.06 14.66 -3.49
N GLU A 188 5.95 13.68 -3.62
CA GLU A 188 5.86 12.51 -4.50
C GLU A 188 6.27 11.24 -3.76
N LEU A 189 6.01 10.07 -4.35
CA LEU A 189 6.51 8.81 -3.78
C LEU A 189 8.05 8.77 -3.78
N ARG A 190 8.62 8.40 -2.63
CA ARG A 190 10.08 8.35 -2.46
C ARG A 190 10.73 7.36 -3.41
N ASN A 191 11.72 7.84 -4.16
CA ASN A 191 12.58 7.06 -5.05
C ASN A 191 11.87 6.25 -6.15
N MET A 192 10.57 6.49 -6.39
CA MET A 192 9.82 5.79 -7.42
C MET A 192 9.89 6.52 -8.77
N TRP A 193 10.30 5.79 -9.82
CA TRP A 193 10.29 6.20 -11.23
C TRP A 193 11.17 7.43 -11.58
N LYS A 194 12.04 7.83 -10.67
CA LYS A 194 12.94 8.99 -10.78
C LYS A 194 14.38 8.61 -10.42
N PRO A 195 15.39 9.41 -10.81
CA PRO A 195 16.77 9.15 -10.46
C PRO A 195 16.92 9.14 -8.94
N THR A 196 17.72 8.20 -8.44
CA THR A 196 18.03 8.09 -7.01
C THR A 196 19.40 8.71 -6.71
N GLN A 197 19.73 8.80 -5.42
CA GLN A 197 21.08 9.17 -4.96
C GLN A 197 22.15 8.18 -5.44
N GLN A 198 21.79 6.92 -5.71
CA GLN A 198 22.67 5.99 -6.39
C GLN A 198 22.62 6.23 -7.91
N GLU A 199 23.78 6.53 -8.47
CA GLU A 199 23.91 6.74 -9.91
C GLU A 199 23.46 5.50 -10.70
N ALA A 200 22.76 5.76 -11.81
CA ALA A 200 22.25 4.74 -12.72
C ALA A 200 21.30 3.69 -12.09
N LEU A 201 20.63 4.03 -10.98
CA LEU A 201 19.64 3.17 -10.34
C LEU A 201 18.27 3.86 -10.23
N TRP A 202 17.22 3.12 -10.59
CA TRP A 202 15.81 3.51 -10.49
C TRP A 202 14.97 2.37 -9.92
N PHE A 203 13.91 2.73 -9.21
CA PHE A 203 12.89 1.78 -8.75
C PHE A 203 11.61 1.99 -9.55
N HIS A 204 11.01 0.90 -9.99
CA HIS A 204 9.71 0.90 -10.67
C HIS A 204 8.78 -0.06 -9.96
N GLY A 205 7.55 0.39 -9.72
CA GLY A 205 6.53 -0.41 -9.06
C GLY A 205 5.22 0.35 -8.94
N GLY A 206 4.32 -0.24 -8.18
CA GLY A 206 2.97 0.25 -7.97
C GLY A 206 1.92 -0.56 -8.72
N ASN A 207 0.66 -0.11 -8.66
CA ASN A 207 -0.45 -0.78 -9.34
C ASN A 207 -0.47 -0.44 -10.85
N LEU A 208 -1.53 -0.87 -11.55
CA LEU A 208 -1.63 -0.73 -13.00
C LEU A 208 -1.63 0.73 -13.47
N HIS A 209 -2.36 1.65 -12.82
CA HIS A 209 -2.37 3.05 -13.25
C HIS A 209 -0.98 3.68 -13.11
N GLN A 210 -0.28 3.42 -11.99
CA GLN A 210 1.07 3.95 -11.78
C GLN A 210 2.05 3.33 -12.78
N SER A 211 1.94 2.03 -13.02
CA SER A 211 2.82 1.36 -13.98
C SER A 211 2.61 1.88 -15.41
N ARG A 212 1.37 2.08 -15.85
CA ARG A 212 1.07 2.67 -17.18
C ARG A 212 1.53 4.12 -17.29
N HIS A 213 1.31 4.91 -16.26
CA HIS A 213 1.63 6.33 -16.27
C HIS A 213 3.14 6.59 -16.18
N TYR A 214 3.81 6.03 -15.17
CA TYR A 214 5.19 6.36 -14.85
C TYR A 214 6.24 5.59 -15.65
N SER A 215 5.90 4.43 -16.24
CA SER A 215 6.81 3.74 -17.16
C SER A 215 7.20 4.61 -18.36
N LYS A 216 6.28 5.44 -18.86
CA LYS A 216 6.52 6.39 -19.96
C LYS A 216 7.62 7.39 -19.58
N TYR A 217 7.53 8.01 -18.40
CA TYR A 217 8.54 8.97 -17.96
C TYR A 217 9.88 8.33 -17.65
N LEU A 218 9.88 7.13 -17.05
CA LEU A 218 11.12 6.41 -16.79
C LEU A 218 11.83 6.05 -18.10
N ALA A 219 11.09 5.52 -19.08
CA ALA A 219 11.65 5.18 -20.39
C ALA A 219 12.24 6.41 -21.10
N LEU A 220 11.56 7.56 -21.04
CA LEU A 220 12.06 8.81 -21.62
C LEU A 220 13.35 9.31 -20.94
N GLN A 221 13.44 9.23 -19.61
CA GLN A 221 14.67 9.58 -18.88
C GLN A 221 15.85 8.70 -19.32
N LEU A 222 15.63 7.37 -19.41
CA LEU A 222 16.65 6.43 -19.83
C LEU A 222 17.06 6.67 -21.29
N LYS A 223 16.08 6.86 -22.18
CA LYS A 223 16.33 7.14 -23.59
C LYS A 223 17.12 8.43 -23.79
N ALA A 224 16.78 9.51 -23.08
CA ALA A 224 17.51 10.78 -23.15
C ALA A 224 18.99 10.59 -22.79
N ARG A 225 19.29 9.82 -21.72
CA ARG A 225 20.67 9.51 -21.32
C ARG A 225 21.41 8.68 -22.38
N MET A 226 20.75 7.70 -23.00
CA MET A 226 21.33 6.90 -24.08
C MET A 226 21.71 7.76 -25.29
N GLU A 227 20.92 8.80 -25.59
CA GLU A 227 21.18 9.74 -26.68
C GLU A 227 22.15 10.88 -26.29
N GLY A 228 22.74 10.84 -25.09
CA GLY A 228 23.63 11.90 -24.60
C GLY A 228 22.92 13.23 -24.33
N ILE A 229 21.59 13.24 -24.23
CA ILE A 229 20.81 14.43 -23.88
C ILE A 229 20.97 14.68 -22.37
N PRO A 230 21.37 15.89 -21.94
CA PRO A 230 21.49 16.21 -20.51
C PRO A 230 20.16 16.00 -19.77
N THR A 231 20.19 15.21 -18.70
CA THR A 231 19.04 14.99 -17.80
C THR A 231 19.33 15.58 -16.42
N PRO A 232 19.31 16.91 -16.24
CA PRO A 232 19.52 17.51 -14.92
C PRO A 232 18.43 17.04 -13.95
N VAL A 233 18.83 16.71 -12.72
CA VAL A 233 17.91 16.27 -11.68
C VAL A 233 17.59 17.45 -10.78
N TYR A 234 16.33 17.89 -10.81
CA TYR A 234 15.83 18.94 -9.92
C TYR A 234 15.38 18.34 -8.59
N GLY A 235 15.78 18.96 -7.47
CA GLY A 235 15.29 18.60 -6.15
C GLY A 235 15.56 17.15 -5.76
N LEU A 236 16.79 16.67 -5.98
CA LEU A 236 17.21 15.35 -5.51
C LEU A 236 17.09 15.31 -3.98
N GLN A 237 16.28 14.38 -3.48
CA GLN A 237 15.92 14.30 -2.08
C GLN A 237 17.11 13.92 -1.19
N GLU A 238 17.21 14.53 -0.02
CA GLU A 238 18.14 14.11 1.02
C GLU A 238 17.71 12.77 1.64
N VAL A 239 18.68 12.01 2.13
CA VAL A 239 18.44 10.69 2.71
C VAL A 239 18.27 10.81 4.22
N HIS A 240 17.06 10.55 4.72
CA HIS A 240 16.71 10.77 6.14
C HIS A 240 16.48 9.49 6.97
N HIS A 241 16.71 8.30 6.42
CA HIS A 241 16.33 7.03 7.07
C HIS A 241 17.43 6.35 7.91
N LEU A 242 18.65 6.89 7.92
CA LEU A 242 19.81 6.36 8.65
C LEU A 242 20.11 7.12 9.95
N ALA A 243 19.32 8.17 10.25
CA ALA A 243 19.45 9.01 11.43
C ALA A 243 18.43 8.62 12.51
#